data_AF-A0A3D2MIA7-F1
#
_entry.id   AF-A0A3D2MIA7-F1
#
_cell.length_a   1.000
_cell.length_b   1.000
_cell.length_c   1.000
_cell.angle_alpha   90.00
_cell.angle_beta   90.00
_cell.angle_gamma   90.00
#
_symmetry.space_group_name_H-M   'P 1'
#
loop_
_entity.id
_entity.type
_entity.pdbx_description
1 polymer ?
#
loop_
_entity_poly.entity_id
_entity_poly.type
_entity_poly.pdbx_seq_one_letter_code
_entity_poly.pdbx_strand_id
1 'polypeptide(L)'
;QSLAQLLIDDLPYIRAEVLYACRQEMAMTPYDILARRTSITLEDRQRGLGVVDEVATLMAKELQWSPEQQKSMVDAFRSVMEGQIAAEKIEVG
;
A
#
# COMPACT_ATOMS: atom_id res chain seq x y z
N GLN A 1 8.67 -2.17 -16.18
CA GLN A 1 7.23 -2.21 -15.86
C GLN A 1 6.60 -0.91 -16.33
N SER A 2 5.39 -0.95 -16.89
CA SER A 2 4.68 0.25 -17.38
C SER A 2 4.09 1.05 -16.21
N LEU A 3 4.15 2.38 -16.27
CA LEU A 3 3.55 3.27 -15.28
C LEU A 3 2.03 3.38 -15.40
N ALA A 4 1.48 3.14 -16.58
CA ALA A 4 0.04 3.14 -16.83
C ALA A 4 -0.65 1.82 -16.42
N GLN A 5 0.12 0.85 -15.93
CA GLN A 5 -0.45 -0.41 -15.44
C GLN A 5 -1.21 -0.15 -14.13
N LEU A 6 -2.39 -0.76 -14.01
CA LEU A 6 -3.19 -0.76 -12.79
C LEU A 6 -2.46 -1.49 -11.66
N LEU A 7 -2.65 -1.05 -10.43
CA LEU A 7 -2.20 -1.76 -9.23
C LEU A 7 -3.06 -3.01 -8.98
N ILE A 8 -4.36 -2.91 -9.27
CA ILE A 8 -5.30 -4.03 -9.22
C ILE A 8 -6.25 -3.90 -10.43
N ASP A 9 -6.46 -5.01 -11.16
CA ASP A 9 -7.04 -5.02 -12.52
C ASP A 9 -8.41 -4.33 -12.67
N ASP A 10 -9.22 -4.27 -11.62
CA ASP A 10 -10.58 -3.70 -11.60
C ASP A 10 -10.67 -2.37 -10.82
N LEU A 11 -9.55 -1.80 -10.37
CA LEU A 11 -9.52 -0.50 -9.70
C LEU A 11 -8.81 0.56 -10.56
N PRO A 12 -9.21 1.83 -10.50
CA PRO A 12 -8.68 2.87 -11.38
C PRO A 12 -7.28 3.37 -11.01
N TYR A 13 -6.59 2.72 -10.07
CA TYR A 13 -5.30 3.18 -9.55
C TYR A 13 -4.13 2.62 -10.35
N ILE A 14 -3.22 3.47 -10.80
CA ILE A 14 -2.06 3.09 -11.60
C ILE A 14 -0.75 3.22 -10.83
N ARG A 15 0.27 2.48 -11.26
CA ARG A 15 1.62 2.56 -10.69
C ARG A 15 2.21 3.97 -10.67
N ALA A 16 1.87 4.80 -11.66
CA ALA A 16 2.33 6.19 -11.72
C ALA A 16 1.91 7.02 -10.49
N GLU A 17 0.72 6.75 -9.94
CA GLU A 17 0.18 7.49 -8.79
C GLU A 17 1.00 7.22 -7.53
N VAL A 18 1.53 6.01 -7.36
CA VAL A 18 2.45 5.67 -6.25
C VAL A 18 3.69 6.57 -6.29
N LEU A 19 4.31 6.68 -7.47
CA LEU A 19 5.52 7.49 -7.65
C LEU A 19 5.22 8.98 -7.48
N TYR A 20 4.08 9.43 -8.02
CA TYR A 20 3.65 10.82 -7.88
C TYR A 20 3.43 11.17 -6.40
N ALA A 21 2.73 10.33 -5.65
CA ALA A 21 2.48 10.54 -4.22
C ALA A 21 3.77 10.57 -3.40
N CYS A 22 4.76 9.71 -3.71
CA CYS A 22 6.08 9.79 -3.07
C CYS A 22 6.78 11.12 -3.34
N ARG A 23 6.77 11.59 -4.60
CA ARG A 23 7.50 12.79 -5.03
C ARG A 23 6.86 14.09 -4.57
N GLN A 24 5.54 14.17 -4.61
CA GLN A 24 4.80 15.44 -4.52
C GLN A 24 3.91 15.52 -3.28
N GLU A 25 3.55 14.39 -2.68
CA GLU A 25 2.57 14.34 -1.59
C GLU A 25 3.16 13.77 -0.29
N MET A 26 4.48 13.59 -0.24
CA MET A 26 5.21 13.08 0.92
C MET A 26 4.65 11.73 1.41
N ALA A 27 4.24 10.85 0.50
CA ALA A 27 3.86 9.49 0.86
C ALA A 27 5.12 8.69 1.22
N MET A 28 5.32 8.44 2.51
CA MET A 28 6.54 7.83 3.06
C MET A 28 6.34 6.38 3.52
N THR A 29 5.11 5.89 3.52
CA THR A 29 4.78 4.51 3.90
C THR A 29 3.79 3.88 2.92
N PRO A 30 3.78 2.54 2.76
CA PRO A 30 2.74 1.86 1.98
C PRO A 30 1.32 2.16 2.46
N TYR A 31 1.16 2.45 3.76
CA TYR A 31 -0.10 2.88 4.35
C TYR A 31 -0.58 4.24 3.80
N ASP A 32 0.32 5.20 3.59
CA ASP A 32 -0.03 6.51 3.01
C ASP A 32 -0.65 6.35 1.62
N ILE A 33 -0.09 5.44 0.82
CA ILE A 33 -0.61 5.13 -0.50
C ILE A 33 -1.95 4.40 -0.37
N LEU A 34 -1.93 3.22 0.26
CA LEU A 34 -3.04 2.27 0.19
C LEU A 34 -4.29 2.70 0.96
N ALA A 35 -4.14 3.53 2.00
CA ALA A 35 -5.24 3.96 2.85
C ALA A 35 -5.64 5.43 2.66
N ARG A 36 -4.74 6.31 2.18
CA ARG A 36 -5.01 7.76 2.10
C ARG A 36 -4.96 8.34 0.69
N ARG A 37 -4.39 7.64 -0.28
CA ARG A 37 -4.29 8.06 -1.70
C ARG A 37 -5.04 7.14 -2.64
N THR A 38 -5.23 5.91 -2.22
CA THR A 38 -6.16 4.97 -2.83
C THR A 38 -7.21 4.57 -1.80
N SER A 39 -8.44 4.30 -2.22
CA SER A 39 -9.49 3.77 -1.34
C SER A 39 -9.34 2.27 -1.09
N ILE A 40 -8.26 1.63 -1.55
CA ILE A 40 -8.08 0.18 -1.58
C ILE A 40 -8.33 -0.46 -0.21
N THR A 41 -7.65 -0.01 0.84
CA THR A 41 -7.83 -0.61 2.18
C THR A 41 -9.11 -0.19 2.88
N LEU A 42 -9.73 0.89 2.41
CA LEU A 42 -10.99 1.41 2.95
C LEU A 42 -12.17 0.58 2.42
N GLU A 43 -12.08 0.13 1.17
CA GLU A 43 -13.05 -0.76 0.53
C GLU A 43 -12.81 -2.23 0.89
N ASP A 44 -11.55 -2.70 0.81
CA ASP A 44 -11.18 -4.08 1.13
C ASP A 44 -9.73 -4.18 1.62
N ARG A 45 -9.58 -4.44 2.92
CA ARG A 45 -8.26 -4.60 3.55
C ARG A 45 -7.47 -5.80 3.01
N GLN A 46 -8.13 -6.87 2.56
CA GLN A 46 -7.46 -8.04 1.95
C GLN A 46 -6.82 -7.68 0.62
N ARG A 47 -7.47 -6.83 -0.19
CA ARG A 47 -6.89 -6.33 -1.44
C ARG A 47 -5.65 -5.48 -1.18
N GLY A 48 -5.67 -4.66 -0.13
CA GLY A 48 -4.49 -3.93 0.34
C GLY A 48 -3.32 -4.85 0.71
N LEU A 49 -3.59 -5.92 1.46
CA LEU A 49 -2.59 -6.95 1.79
C LEU A 49 -2.02 -7.65 0.54
N GLY A 50 -2.86 -7.87 -0.48
CA GLY A 50 -2.45 -8.53 -1.72
C GLY A 50 -1.52 -7.70 -2.60
N VAL A 51 -1.56 -6.37 -2.50
CA VAL A 51 -0.82 -5.46 -3.39
C VAL A 51 0.34 -4.72 -2.70
N VAL A 52 0.47 -4.82 -1.37
CA VAL A 52 1.47 -4.07 -0.60
C VAL A 52 2.92 -4.32 -1.06
N ASP A 53 3.26 -5.54 -1.44
CA ASP A 53 4.63 -5.88 -1.86
C ASP A 53 5.01 -5.15 -3.16
N GLU A 54 4.06 -5.00 -4.08
CA GLU A 54 4.24 -4.26 -5.32
C GLU A 54 4.39 -2.76 -5.06
N VAL A 55 3.49 -2.19 -4.24
CA VAL A 55 3.55 -0.77 -3.86
C VAL A 55 4.87 -0.46 -3.16
N ALA A 56 5.28 -1.27 -2.18
CA ALA A 56 6.52 -1.09 -1.47
C ALA A 56 7.75 -1.21 -2.40
N THR A 57 7.70 -2.06 -3.43
CA THR A 57 8.76 -2.17 -4.44
C THR A 57 8.87 -0.90 -5.28
N LEU A 58 7.76 -0.28 -5.65
CA LEU A 58 7.74 1.00 -6.37
C LEU A 58 8.29 2.14 -5.49
N MET A 59 7.80 2.22 -4.25
CA MET A 59 8.26 3.20 -3.27
C MET A 59 9.74 3.05 -2.95
N ALA A 60 10.24 1.82 -2.78
CA ALA A 60 11.65 1.56 -2.48
C ALA A 60 12.57 2.09 -3.57
N LYS A 61 12.18 1.94 -4.84
CA LYS A 61 12.94 2.49 -5.97
C LYS A 61 12.94 4.02 -5.97
N GLU A 62 11.80 4.62 -5.67
CA GLU A 62 11.63 6.09 -5.69
C GLU A 62 12.32 6.77 -4.50
N LEU A 63 12.15 6.23 -3.31
CA LEU A 63 12.66 6.76 -2.04
C LEU A 63 14.01 6.17 -1.63
N GLN A 64 14.60 5.33 -2.49
CA GLN A 64 15.90 4.69 -2.29
C GLN A 64 15.99 3.86 -1.01
N TRP A 65 14.96 3.09 -0.69
CA TRP A 65 14.97 2.20 0.47
C TRP A 65 15.93 1.03 0.28
N SER A 66 16.58 0.62 1.37
CA SER A 66 17.27 -0.67 1.42
C SER A 66 16.25 -1.83 1.41
N PRO A 67 16.68 -3.06 1.07
CA PRO A 67 15.82 -4.25 1.18
C PRO A 67 15.23 -4.44 2.58
N GLU A 68 16.00 -4.14 3.62
CA GLU A 68 15.57 -4.25 5.02
C GLU A 68 14.51 -3.20 5.36
N GLN A 69 14.68 -1.96 4.86
CA GLN A 69 13.68 -0.91 5.02
C GLN A 69 12.39 -1.25 4.29
N GLN A 70 12.46 -1.71 3.04
CA GLN A 70 11.28 -2.15 2.28
C GLN A 70 10.54 -3.25 3.05
N LYS A 71 11.27 -4.27 3.52
CA LYS A 71 10.69 -5.36 4.32
C LYS A 71 10.01 -4.83 5.59
N SER A 72 10.68 -3.95 6.33
CA SER A 72 10.12 -3.36 7.55
C SER A 72 8.84 -2.56 7.28
N MET A 73 8.76 -1.85 6.14
CA MET A 73 7.57 -1.10 5.76
C MET A 73 6.39 -2.01 5.40
N VAL A 74 6.66 -3.11 4.69
CA VAL A 74 5.67 -4.15 4.38
C VAL A 74 5.16 -4.81 5.66
N ASP A 75 6.07 -5.23 6.54
CA ASP A 75 5.72 -5.93 7.78
C ASP A 75 4.89 -5.00 8.70
N ALA A 76 5.24 -3.72 8.79
CA ALA A 76 4.48 -2.72 9.54
C ALA A 76 3.07 -2.53 8.97
N PHE A 77 2.92 -2.44 7.65
CA PHE A 77 1.60 -2.33 7.02
C PHE A 77 0.73 -3.57 7.31
N ARG A 78 1.29 -4.77 7.13
CA ARG A 78 0.57 -6.04 7.39
C ARG A 78 0.09 -6.12 8.84
N SER A 79 0.95 -5.77 9.80
CA SER A 79 0.59 -5.75 11.22
C SER A 79 -0.59 -4.82 11.52
N VAL A 80 -0.63 -3.62 10.92
CA VAL A 80 -1.74 -2.68 11.10
C VAL A 80 -3.04 -3.25 10.50
N MET A 81 -2.99 -3.81 9.29
CA MET A 81 -4.17 -4.39 8.63
C MET A 81 -4.72 -5.60 9.40
N GLU A 82 -3.85 -6.50 9.83
CA GLU A 82 -4.23 -7.68 10.63
C GLU A 82 -4.89 -7.27 11.95
N GLY A 83 -4.35 -6.25 12.62
CA GLY A 83 -4.96 -5.68 13.83
C GLY A 83 -6.36 -5.10 13.58
N GLN A 84 -6.55 -4.37 12.49
CA GLN A 84 -7.86 -3.82 12.11
C GLN A 84 -8.88 -4.91 11.78
N ILE A 85 -8.47 -5.94 11.04
CA ILE A 85 -9.33 -7.08 10.68
C ILE A 85 -9.73 -7.87 11.94
N ALA A 86 -8.81 -8.05 12.88
CA ALA A 86 -9.09 -8.73 14.14
C ALA A 86 -10.07 -7.94 15.01
N ALA A 87 -9.90 -6.62 15.10
CA ALA A 87 -10.80 -5.75 15.86
C ALA A 87 -12.24 -5.79 15.33
N GLU A 88 -12.43 -5.72 14.00
CA GLU A 88 -13.76 -5.80 13.38
C GLU A 88 -14.46 -7.13 13.66
N LYS A 89 -13.72 -8.24 13.69
CA LYS A 89 -14.29 -9.56 14.04
C LYS A 89 -14.76 -9.65 15.49
N ILE A 90 -14.18 -8.86 16.40
CA ILE A 90 -14.58 -8.81 17.80
C ILE A 90 -15.87 -7.98 17.97
N GLU A 91 -16.06 -6.93 17.16
CA GLU A 91 -17.24 -6.06 17.23
C GLU A 91 -18.51 -6.69 16.63
N VAL A 92 -18.35 -7.67 15.74
CA VAL A 92 -19.46 -8.33 15.01
C VAL A 92 -19.88 -9.67 15.67
N GLY A 93 -19.18 -10.12 16.72
CA GLY A 93 -19.46 -11.36 17.47
C GLY A 93 -20.19 -11.09 18.78
#